data_AF-A0AAD7SY90-F1
#
_entry.id   AF-A0AAD7SY90-F1
#
_cell.length_a   1.000
_cell.length_b   1.000
_cell.length_c   1.000
_cell.angle_alpha   90.00
_cell.angle_beta   90.00
_cell.angle_gamma   90.00
#
_symmetry.space_group_name_H-M   'P 1'
#
loop_
_entity.id
_entity.type
_entity.pdbx_description
1 polymer ?
#
loop_
_entity_poly.entity_id
_entity_poly.type
_entity_poly.pdbx_seq_one_letter_code
_entity_poly.pdbx_strand_id
1 'polypeptide(L)'
;MGMHSVLEVIVGFLYSVLILAVIQPLLDPIDSFYLTSPHAPLLIVSLHVALGLLAFTLDSWSTSRGDTAQALGTGAGAALASHLNHLLGLAPDPPLSQLPFALQPLSAALVGRSLLRLAVGVAALLATRAVMKALTIPLVCRAVGVPCDDVRRARQHMEVELPYRYIVYGTMGFSCVFLVPLLFSHLNLS
;
A
#
# COMPACT_ATOMS: atom_id res chain seq x y z
N MET A 1 -14.05 21.85 0.23
CA MET A 1 -14.85 20.62 0.03
C MET A 1 -16.12 20.53 0.87
N GLY A 2 -16.36 21.38 1.88
CA GLY A 2 -17.69 21.54 2.53
C GLY A 2 -18.23 20.34 3.31
N MET A 3 -17.54 19.19 3.30
CA MET A 3 -17.96 17.95 3.96
C MET A 3 -17.54 17.86 5.43
N HIS A 4 -16.67 18.77 5.90
CA HIS A 4 -16.15 18.78 7.26
C HIS A 4 -16.21 20.17 7.88
N SER A 5 -16.55 20.24 9.17
CA SER A 5 -16.48 21.49 9.93
C SER A 5 -15.04 21.84 10.28
N VAL A 6 -14.76 23.12 10.57
CA VAL A 6 -13.43 23.55 11.04
C VAL A 6 -13.03 22.82 12.33
N LEU A 7 -14.00 22.54 13.20
CA LEU A 7 -13.78 21.79 14.43
C LEU A 7 -13.34 20.34 14.14
N GLU A 8 -13.97 19.66 13.19
CA GLU A 8 -13.58 18.30 12.79
C GLU A 8 -12.14 18.26 12.27
N VAL A 9 -11.72 19.27 11.50
CA VAL A 9 -10.35 19.36 10.99
C VAL A 9 -9.35 19.55 12.14
N ILE A 10 -9.64 20.46 13.08
CA ILE A 10 -8.77 20.71 14.24
C ILE A 10 -8.67 19.45 15.10
N VAL A 11 -9.79 18.81 15.41
CA VAL A 11 -9.83 17.59 16.22
C VAL A 11 -9.07 16.46 15.54
N GLY A 12 -9.26 16.25 14.23
CA GLY A 12 -8.52 15.24 13.46
C GLY A 12 -7.01 15.50 13.46
N PHE A 13 -6.59 16.76 13.34
CA PHE A 13 -5.17 17.14 13.45
C PHE A 13 -4.61 16.82 14.84
N LEU A 14 -5.29 17.22 15.91
CA LEU A 14 -4.85 16.98 17.29
C LEU A 14 -4.76 15.48 17.61
N TYR A 15 -5.73 14.68 17.15
CA TYR A 15 -5.66 13.22 17.28
C TYR A 15 -4.48 12.63 16.50
N SER A 16 -4.20 13.12 15.29
CA SER A 16 -3.06 12.66 14.51
C SER A 16 -1.74 12.94 15.21
N VAL A 17 -1.59 14.13 15.81
CA VAL A 17 -0.41 14.49 16.61
C VAL A 17 -0.30 13.60 17.85
N LEU A 18 -1.40 13.34 18.56
CA LEU A 18 -1.41 12.48 19.74
C LEU A 18 -1.04 11.04 19.38
N ILE A 19 -1.65 10.48 18.34
CA ILE A 19 -1.34 9.14 17.83
C ILE A 19 0.13 9.05 17.45
N LEU A 20 0.65 10.04 16.71
CA LEU A 20 2.05 10.07 16.32
C LEU A 20 2.96 10.14 17.55
N ALA A 21 2.68 10.99 18.53
CA ALA A 21 3.49 11.09 19.75
C ALA A 21 3.57 9.76 20.52
N VAL A 22 2.47 9.00 20.55
CA VAL A 22 2.43 7.67 21.19
C VAL A 22 3.14 6.60 20.36
N ILE A 23 3.00 6.63 19.02
CA ILE A 23 3.60 5.65 18.12
C ILE A 23 5.08 5.93 17.88
N GLN A 24 5.53 7.18 17.96
CA GLN A 24 6.90 7.62 17.69
C GLN A 24 7.98 6.76 18.36
N PRO A 25 7.95 6.50 19.68
CA PRO A 25 8.97 5.64 20.32
C PRO A 25 8.94 4.18 19.86
N LEU A 26 7.87 3.76 19.18
CA LEU A 26 7.65 2.41 18.71
C LEU A 26 7.98 2.23 17.22
N LEU A 27 8.23 3.32 16.48
CA LEU A 27 8.52 3.26 15.05
C LEU A 27 9.80 2.48 14.74
N ASP A 28 10.92 2.82 15.37
CA ASP A 28 12.20 2.14 15.08
C ASP A 28 12.16 0.64 15.44
N PRO A 29 11.60 0.21 16.59
CA PRO A 29 11.42 -1.21 16.88
C PRO A 29 10.53 -1.93 15.86
N ILE A 30 9.43 -1.31 15.42
CA ILE A 30 8.51 -1.90 14.44
C ILE A 30 9.21 -2.03 13.09
N ASP A 31 9.91 -0.99 12.64
CA ASP A 31 10.59 -0.98 11.35
C ASP A 31 11.72 -2.02 11.32
N SER A 32 12.55 -2.04 12.36
CA SER A 32 13.61 -3.04 12.52
C SER A 32 13.04 -4.46 12.51
N PHE A 33 11.93 -4.71 13.22
CA PHE A 33 11.24 -6.00 13.19
C PHE A 33 10.72 -6.32 11.78
N TYR A 34 10.06 -5.39 11.10
CA TYR A 34 9.51 -5.58 9.75
C TYR A 34 10.60 -5.90 8.72
N LEU A 35 11.76 -5.25 8.81
CA LEU A 35 12.84 -5.43 7.84
C LEU A 35 13.66 -6.70 8.11
N THR A 36 13.95 -7.02 9.38
CA THR A 36 14.97 -8.04 9.71
C THR A 36 14.42 -9.38 10.18
N SER A 37 13.19 -9.42 10.71
CA SER A 37 12.65 -10.65 11.31
C SER A 37 12.16 -11.63 10.25
N PRO A 38 12.56 -12.93 10.32
CA PRO A 38 12.01 -13.97 9.44
C PRO A 38 10.49 -14.16 9.59
N HIS A 39 9.93 -13.77 10.73
CA HIS A 39 8.50 -13.86 11.02
C HIS A 39 7.72 -12.61 10.59
N ALA A 40 8.40 -11.55 10.15
CA ALA A 40 7.75 -10.31 9.74
C ALA A 40 6.70 -10.50 8.63
N PRO A 41 6.95 -11.25 7.54
CA PRO A 41 5.95 -11.40 6.48
C PRO A 41 4.63 -11.97 6.99
N LEU A 42 4.70 -12.99 7.83
CA LEU A 42 3.52 -13.63 8.42
C LEU A 42 2.78 -12.66 9.34
N LEU A 43 3.51 -11.92 10.18
CA LEU A 43 2.93 -10.97 11.13
C LEU A 43 2.31 -9.76 10.42
N ILE A 44 2.96 -9.23 9.37
CA ILE A 44 2.45 -8.14 8.54
C ILE A 44 1.10 -8.55 7.94
N VAL A 45 1.03 -9.72 7.30
CA VAL A 45 -0.21 -10.20 6.68
C VAL A 45 -1.29 -10.44 7.74
N SER A 46 -0.97 -11.17 8.81
CA SER A 46 -1.95 -11.52 9.84
C SER A 46 -2.50 -10.30 10.57
N LEU A 47 -1.65 -9.32 10.90
CA LEU A 47 -2.06 -8.08 11.56
C LEU A 47 -2.99 -7.26 10.67
N HIS A 48 -2.64 -7.03 9.41
CA HIS A 48 -3.47 -6.22 8.50
C HIS A 48 -4.79 -6.92 8.16
N VAL A 49 -4.81 -8.25 8.05
CA VAL A 49 -6.04 -9.03 7.90
C VAL A 49 -6.89 -8.94 9.16
N ALA A 50 -6.31 -9.12 10.35
CA ALA A 50 -7.03 -9.04 11.62
C ALA A 50 -7.65 -7.66 11.84
N LEU A 51 -6.89 -6.58 11.58
CA LEU A 51 -7.42 -5.21 11.63
C LEU A 51 -8.55 -5.01 10.62
N GLY A 52 -8.44 -5.61 9.43
CA GLY A 52 -9.51 -5.62 8.45
C GLY A 52 -10.77 -6.27 9.03
N LEU A 53 -10.66 -7.51 9.49
CA LEU A 53 -11.79 -8.25 10.06
C LEU A 53 -12.46 -7.46 11.20
N LEU A 54 -11.69 -6.86 12.11
CA LEU A 54 -12.21 -6.00 13.18
C LEU A 54 -12.93 -4.75 12.67
N ALA A 55 -12.44 -4.13 11.59
CA ALA A 55 -13.11 -3.00 10.95
C ALA A 55 -14.43 -3.42 10.26
N PHE A 56 -14.55 -4.69 9.85
CA PHE A 56 -15.72 -5.20 9.13
C PHE A 56 -16.75 -5.89 10.03
N THR A 57 -16.45 -6.13 11.32
CA THR A 57 -17.41 -6.68 12.30
C THR A 57 -18.43 -5.68 12.82
N LEU A 58 -18.26 -4.37 12.58
CA LEU A 58 -19.29 -3.37 12.87
C LEU A 58 -20.47 -3.57 11.88
N ASP A 59 -21.69 -3.12 12.14
CA ASP A 59 -22.83 -3.42 11.24
C ASP A 59 -22.96 -2.49 10.01
N SER A 60 -23.43 -3.06 8.89
CA SER A 60 -23.73 -2.44 7.57
C SER A 60 -22.55 -1.93 6.70
N TRP A 61 -22.65 -2.15 5.39
CA TRP A 61 -21.67 -1.70 4.39
C TRP A 61 -21.58 -0.16 4.33
N SER A 62 -20.36 0.36 4.28
CA SER A 62 -20.09 1.77 4.00
C SER A 62 -18.90 1.90 3.04
N THR A 63 -18.86 3.01 2.29
CA THR A 63 -17.70 3.35 1.45
C THR A 63 -16.39 3.33 2.23
N SER A 64 -16.41 3.82 3.48
CA SER A 64 -15.28 3.86 4.40
C SER A 64 -14.65 2.48 4.67
N ARG A 65 -15.44 1.40 4.70
CA ARG A 65 -14.88 0.04 4.88
C ARG A 65 -14.09 -0.43 3.68
N GLY A 66 -14.63 -0.21 2.49
CA GLY A 66 -13.92 -0.52 1.27
C GLY A 66 -12.61 0.25 1.16
N ASP A 67 -12.58 1.50 1.65
CA ASP A 67 -11.37 2.32 1.70
C ASP A 67 -10.38 1.82 2.77
N THR A 68 -10.89 1.37 3.92
CA THR A 68 -10.09 0.74 4.99
C THR A 68 -9.42 -0.55 4.48
N ALA A 69 -10.16 -1.41 3.77
CA ALA A 69 -9.63 -2.63 3.17
C ALA A 69 -8.48 -2.35 2.20
N GLN A 70 -8.65 -1.31 1.38
CA GLN A 70 -7.65 -0.83 0.44
C GLN A 70 -6.42 -0.27 1.16
N ALA A 71 -6.61 0.53 2.21
CA ALA A 71 -5.52 1.08 3.02
C ALA A 71 -4.70 -0.03 3.68
N LEU A 72 -5.38 -0.99 4.34
CA LEU A 72 -4.75 -2.14 4.98
C LEU A 72 -4.03 -3.05 3.98
N GLY A 73 -4.66 -3.33 2.83
CA GLY A 73 -4.02 -4.08 1.76
C GLY A 73 -2.74 -3.40 1.28
N THR A 74 -2.83 -2.11 0.95
CA THR A 74 -1.69 -1.30 0.50
C THR A 74 -0.55 -1.29 1.51
N GLY A 75 -0.86 -1.09 2.79
CA GLY A 75 0.11 -1.12 3.89
C GLY A 75 0.82 -2.47 4.02
N ALA A 76 0.06 -3.57 3.98
CA ALA A 76 0.62 -4.92 4.02
C ALA A 76 1.56 -5.19 2.83
N GLY A 77 1.12 -4.82 1.62
CA GLY A 77 1.92 -4.97 0.41
C GLY A 77 3.22 -4.16 0.43
N ALA A 78 3.14 -2.90 0.87
CA ALA A 78 4.31 -2.03 1.00
C ALA A 78 5.30 -2.59 2.04
N ALA A 79 4.82 -3.01 3.21
CA ALA A 79 5.67 -3.57 4.26
C ALA A 79 6.35 -4.89 3.81
N LEU A 80 5.62 -5.77 3.11
CA LEU A 80 6.19 -6.98 2.52
C LEU A 80 7.27 -6.67 1.48
N ALA A 81 7.03 -5.67 0.63
CA ALA A 81 8.01 -5.22 -0.35
C ALA A 81 9.26 -4.60 0.30
N SER A 82 9.10 -3.83 1.38
CA SER A 82 10.23 -3.29 2.15
C SER A 82 11.08 -4.41 2.77
N HIS A 83 10.43 -5.42 3.38
CA HIS A 83 11.13 -6.61 3.89
C HIS A 83 11.92 -7.31 2.77
N LEU A 84 11.28 -7.54 1.61
CA LEU A 84 11.95 -8.19 0.48
C LEU A 84 13.10 -7.34 -0.09
N ASN A 85 12.90 -6.03 -0.21
CA ASN A 85 13.95 -5.11 -0.65
C ASN A 85 15.16 -5.14 0.29
N HIS A 86 14.92 -5.23 1.61
CA HIS A 86 15.97 -5.36 2.61
C HIS A 86 16.73 -6.69 2.45
N LEU A 87 16.01 -7.81 2.33
CA LEU A 87 16.63 -9.13 2.09
C LEU A 87 17.47 -9.20 0.81
N LEU A 88 17.05 -8.49 -0.24
CA LEU A 88 17.75 -8.44 -1.52
C LEU A 88 18.81 -7.33 -1.62
N GLY A 89 18.93 -6.48 -0.59
CA GLY A 89 19.86 -5.35 -0.58
C GLY A 89 19.57 -4.29 -1.66
N LEU A 90 18.31 -4.14 -2.08
CA LEU A 90 17.93 -3.25 -3.19
C LEU A 90 17.75 -1.78 -2.79
N ALA A 91 17.56 -1.51 -1.50
CA ALA A 91 17.37 -0.17 -0.96
C ALA A 91 18.15 0.01 0.36
N PRO A 92 19.50 0.00 0.32
CA PRO A 92 20.31 0.21 1.52
C PRO A 92 20.18 1.64 2.01
N ASP A 93 20.19 1.82 3.34
CA ASP A 93 20.22 3.15 3.92
C ASP A 93 21.52 3.88 3.55
N PRO A 94 21.43 5.16 3.17
CA PRO A 94 22.60 5.97 2.91
C PRO A 94 23.43 6.13 4.20
N PRO A 95 24.77 6.08 4.12
CA PRO A 95 25.62 6.27 5.30
C PRO A 95 25.42 7.67 5.88
N LEU A 96 25.53 7.80 7.22
CA LEU A 96 25.34 9.07 7.93
C LEU A 96 26.27 10.19 7.44
N SER A 97 27.41 9.84 6.84
CA SER A 97 28.34 10.79 6.22
C SER A 97 27.79 11.53 4.99
N GLN A 98 26.70 11.05 4.38
CA GLN A 98 26.01 11.72 3.27
C GLN A 98 25.01 12.78 3.74
N LEU A 99 24.80 12.94 5.05
CA LEU A 99 23.92 13.97 5.61
C LEU A 99 24.68 15.28 5.87
N PRO A 100 24.07 16.45 5.59
CA PRO A 100 22.75 16.63 4.98
C PRO A 100 22.77 16.36 3.47
N PHE A 101 21.70 15.78 2.93
CA PHE A 101 21.60 15.51 1.50
C PHE A 101 21.72 16.80 0.68
N ALA A 102 22.65 16.83 -0.28
CA ALA A 102 22.81 17.96 -1.18
C ALA A 102 21.60 18.09 -2.10
N LEU A 103 21.02 19.30 -2.17
CA LEU A 103 19.95 19.60 -3.12
C LEU A 103 20.51 19.57 -4.55
N GLN A 104 19.97 18.68 -5.38
CA GLN A 104 20.29 18.65 -6.80
C GLN A 104 19.70 19.90 -7.48
N PRO A 105 20.46 20.63 -8.29
CA PRO A 105 19.96 21.80 -8.99
C PRO A 105 18.86 21.40 -9.98
N LEU A 106 17.81 22.22 -10.06
CA LEU A 106 16.71 21.99 -10.99
C LEU A 106 17.22 22.09 -12.43
N SER A 107 17.11 20.99 -13.17
CA SER A 107 17.51 20.92 -14.57
C SER A 107 16.38 20.34 -15.42
N ALA A 108 16.35 20.70 -16.71
CA ALA A 108 15.41 20.13 -17.66
C ALA A 108 15.53 18.59 -17.75
N ALA A 109 16.74 18.06 -17.59
CA ALA A 109 17.00 16.62 -17.54
C ALA A 109 16.35 15.96 -16.31
N LEU A 110 16.47 16.58 -15.13
CA LEU A 110 15.83 16.07 -13.91
C LEU A 110 14.30 16.06 -14.04
N VAL A 111 13.72 17.13 -14.59
CA VAL A 111 12.28 17.23 -14.85
C VAL A 111 11.84 16.16 -15.86
N GLY A 112 12.53 16.03 -16.98
CA GLY A 112 12.24 15.02 -18.00
C GLY A 112 12.30 13.60 -17.44
N ARG A 113 13.33 13.28 -16.65
CA ARG A 113 13.46 11.99 -15.98
C ARG A 113 12.34 11.74 -14.97
N SER A 114 11.94 12.76 -14.22
CA SER A 114 10.84 12.67 -13.25
C SER A 114 9.49 12.44 -13.93
N LEU A 115 9.23 13.12 -15.05
CA LEU A 115 8.03 12.91 -15.87
C LEU A 115 8.01 11.50 -16.47
N LEU A 116 9.15 11.00 -16.95
CA LEU A 116 9.24 9.64 -17.49
C LEU A 116 9.02 8.58 -16.40
N ARG A 117 9.62 8.75 -15.21
CA ARG A 117 9.34 7.91 -14.04
C ARG A 117 7.86 7.91 -13.70
N LEU A 118 7.22 9.09 -13.66
CA LEU A 118 5.79 9.20 -13.38
C LEU A 118 4.97 8.42 -14.42
N ALA A 119 5.23 8.62 -15.72
CA ALA A 119 4.51 7.95 -16.78
C ALA A 119 4.66 6.42 -16.71
N VAL A 120 5.90 5.93 -16.59
CA VAL A 120 6.21 4.50 -16.51
C VAL A 120 5.64 3.88 -15.23
N GLY A 121 5.80 4.55 -14.08
CA GLY A 121 5.29 4.08 -12.80
C GLY A 121 3.77 3.99 -12.79
N VAL A 122 3.06 5.00 -13.29
CA VAL A 122 1.60 4.99 -13.44
C VAL A 122 1.16 3.87 -14.38
N ALA A 123 1.81 3.72 -15.55
CA ALA A 123 1.49 2.65 -16.49
C ALA A 123 1.64 1.26 -15.86
N ALA A 124 2.76 1.02 -15.15
CA ALA A 124 3.00 -0.24 -14.45
C ALA A 124 1.94 -0.51 -13.37
N LEU A 125 1.60 0.48 -12.54
CA LEU A 125 0.59 0.34 -11.50
C LEU A 125 -0.82 0.09 -12.08
N LEU A 126 -1.19 0.76 -13.17
CA LEU A 126 -2.46 0.53 -13.86
C LEU A 126 -2.52 -0.87 -14.48
N ALA A 127 -1.42 -1.33 -15.07
CA ALA A 127 -1.30 -2.69 -15.61
C ALA A 127 -1.44 -3.73 -14.50
N THR A 128 -0.69 -3.59 -13.40
CA THR A 128 -0.82 -4.46 -12.22
C THR A 128 -2.26 -4.48 -11.72
N ARG A 129 -2.90 -3.32 -11.59
CA ARG A 129 -4.31 -3.23 -11.14
C ARG A 129 -5.25 -3.97 -12.08
N ALA A 130 -5.10 -3.80 -13.39
CA ALA A 130 -5.95 -4.45 -14.39
C ALA A 130 -5.78 -5.98 -14.36
N VAL A 131 -4.54 -6.46 -14.34
CA VAL A 131 -4.21 -7.89 -14.28
C VAL A 131 -4.73 -8.51 -12.99
N MET A 132 -4.39 -7.90 -11.84
CA MET A 132 -4.79 -8.44 -10.54
C MET A 132 -6.31 -8.42 -10.38
N LYS A 133 -7.01 -7.42 -10.90
CA LYS A 133 -8.48 -7.41 -10.92
C LYS A 133 -9.04 -8.56 -11.76
N ALA A 134 -8.49 -8.80 -12.94
CA ALA A 134 -8.94 -9.88 -13.84
C ALA A 134 -8.71 -11.27 -13.24
N LEU A 135 -7.66 -11.45 -12.43
CA LEU A 135 -7.34 -12.72 -11.77
C LEU A 135 -8.09 -12.92 -10.44
N THR A 136 -8.08 -11.90 -9.59
CA THR A 136 -8.54 -12.02 -8.19
C THR A 136 -10.04 -12.19 -8.11
N ILE A 137 -10.83 -11.44 -8.89
CA ILE A 137 -12.29 -11.52 -8.85
C ILE A 137 -12.81 -12.93 -9.12
N PRO A 138 -12.46 -13.60 -10.24
CA PRO A 138 -12.93 -14.96 -10.48
C PRO A 138 -12.40 -15.98 -9.48
N LEU A 139 -11.18 -15.79 -8.95
CA LEU A 139 -10.65 -16.66 -7.90
C LEU A 139 -11.47 -16.57 -6.62
N VAL A 140 -11.78 -15.35 -6.16
CA VAL A 140 -12.56 -15.12 -4.95
C VAL A 140 -14.01 -15.59 -5.14
N CYS A 141 -14.64 -15.31 -6.30
CA CYS A 141 -15.96 -15.86 -6.64
C CYS A 141 -16.00 -17.39 -6.49
N ARG A 142 -14.99 -18.10 -7.03
CA ARG A 142 -14.90 -19.56 -6.96
C ARG A 142 -14.70 -20.06 -5.54
N ALA A 143 -13.89 -19.36 -4.73
CA ALA A 143 -13.64 -19.73 -3.34
C ALA A 143 -14.89 -19.55 -2.45
N VAL A 144 -15.69 -18.52 -2.72
CA VAL A 144 -16.92 -18.21 -1.96
C VAL A 144 -18.15 -18.96 -2.52
N GLY A 145 -18.07 -19.46 -3.75
CA GLY A 145 -19.19 -20.14 -4.42
C GLY A 145 -20.23 -19.20 -5.02
N VAL A 146 -19.85 -17.96 -5.35
CA VAL A 146 -20.73 -16.95 -5.96
C VAL A 146 -20.66 -17.04 -7.50
N PRO A 147 -21.79 -16.99 -8.22
CA PRO A 147 -21.79 -16.94 -9.68
C PRO A 147 -21.00 -15.73 -10.19
N CYS A 148 -20.01 -15.98 -11.04
CA CYS A 148 -19.10 -14.94 -11.52
C CYS A 148 -19.42 -14.44 -12.95
N ASP A 149 -20.58 -14.81 -13.49
CA ASP A 149 -21.02 -14.44 -14.84
C ASP A 149 -21.20 -12.92 -15.00
N ASP A 150 -21.58 -12.23 -13.92
CA ASP A 150 -21.60 -10.78 -13.85
C ASP A 150 -20.72 -10.27 -12.71
N VAL A 151 -19.52 -9.80 -13.08
CA VAL A 151 -18.55 -9.20 -12.17
C VAL A 151 -19.15 -8.05 -11.35
N ARG A 152 -20.10 -7.29 -11.91
CA ARG A 152 -20.76 -6.20 -11.16
C ARG A 152 -21.64 -6.74 -10.05
N ARG A 153 -22.37 -7.83 -10.30
CA ARG A 153 -23.20 -8.49 -9.28
C ARG A 153 -22.35 -9.23 -8.24
N ALA A 154 -21.31 -9.94 -8.67
CA ALA A 154 -20.40 -10.62 -7.75
C ALA A 154 -19.78 -9.64 -6.74
N ARG A 155 -19.40 -8.45 -7.17
CA ARG A 155 -18.85 -7.38 -6.31
C ARG A 155 -19.87 -6.74 -5.35
N GLN A 156 -21.15 -7.07 -5.45
CA GLN A 156 -22.15 -6.66 -4.45
C GLN A 156 -22.07 -7.54 -3.19
N HIS A 157 -21.50 -8.74 -3.29
CA HIS A 157 -21.24 -9.59 -2.14
C HIS A 157 -20.00 -9.10 -1.39
N MET A 158 -20.16 -8.80 -0.11
CA MET A 158 -19.08 -8.30 0.75
C MET A 158 -17.92 -9.29 0.84
N GLU A 159 -18.23 -10.58 0.86
CA GLU A 159 -17.27 -11.70 0.85
C GLU A 159 -16.39 -11.70 -0.40
N VAL A 160 -16.80 -11.02 -1.48
CA VAL A 160 -16.03 -10.89 -2.72
C VAL A 160 -15.33 -9.55 -2.80
N GLU A 161 -16.03 -8.44 -2.56
CA GLU A 161 -15.47 -7.08 -2.71
C GLU A 161 -14.30 -6.84 -1.75
N LEU A 162 -14.38 -7.38 -0.53
CA LEU A 162 -13.41 -7.12 0.50
C LEU A 162 -12.06 -7.83 0.25
N PRO A 163 -12.01 -9.16 0.05
CA PRO A 163 -10.75 -9.83 -0.32
C PRO A 163 -10.20 -9.31 -1.65
N TYR A 164 -11.07 -9.00 -2.61
CA TYR A 164 -10.67 -8.39 -3.88
C TYR A 164 -9.90 -7.08 -3.66
N ARG A 165 -10.44 -6.13 -2.90
CA ARG A 165 -9.76 -4.86 -2.64
C ARG A 165 -8.46 -5.07 -1.88
N TYR A 166 -8.48 -5.89 -0.84
CA TYR A 166 -7.28 -6.17 -0.05
C TYR A 166 -6.14 -6.73 -0.93
N ILE A 167 -6.41 -7.76 -1.73
CA ILE A 167 -5.41 -8.40 -2.58
C ILE A 167 -4.92 -7.46 -3.68
N VAL A 168 -5.83 -6.84 -4.45
CA VAL A 168 -5.42 -5.98 -5.57
C VAL A 168 -4.61 -4.79 -5.09
N TYR A 169 -5.06 -4.10 -4.05
CA TYR A 169 -4.34 -2.94 -3.54
C TYR A 169 -3.08 -3.31 -2.74
N GLY A 170 -3.05 -4.50 -2.13
CA GLY A 170 -1.81 -5.05 -1.58
C GLY A 170 -0.77 -5.32 -2.66
N THR A 171 -1.13 -5.93 -3.78
CA THR A 171 -0.20 -6.09 -4.90
C THR A 171 0.21 -4.76 -5.52
N MET A 172 -0.67 -3.75 -5.54
CA MET A 172 -0.30 -2.39 -5.96
C MET A 172 0.71 -1.74 -5.00
N GLY A 173 0.50 -1.84 -3.69
CA GLY A 173 1.43 -1.35 -2.67
C GLY A 173 2.80 -2.02 -2.79
N PHE A 174 2.80 -3.35 -2.93
CA PHE A 174 4.00 -4.13 -3.19
C PHE A 174 4.71 -3.69 -4.47
N SER A 175 3.96 -3.53 -5.56
CA SER A 175 4.51 -3.11 -6.86
C SER A 175 5.10 -1.71 -6.80
N CYS A 176 4.49 -0.80 -6.05
CA CYS A 176 4.98 0.57 -5.88
C CYS A 176 6.36 0.60 -5.20
N VAL A 177 6.59 -0.26 -4.20
CA VAL A 177 7.82 -0.28 -3.39
C VAL A 177 8.89 -1.19 -3.98
N PHE A 178 8.52 -2.27 -4.68
CA PHE A 178 9.46 -3.26 -5.23
C PHE A 178 9.55 -3.20 -6.77
N LEU A 179 8.44 -3.51 -7.45
CA LEU A 179 8.44 -3.73 -8.90
C LEU A 179 8.77 -2.47 -9.71
N VAL A 180 8.17 -1.34 -9.34
CA VAL A 180 8.34 -0.07 -10.07
C VAL A 180 9.78 0.47 -9.94
N PRO A 181 10.40 0.55 -8.75
CA PRO A 181 11.81 0.90 -8.62
C PRO A 181 12.74 -0.06 -9.36
N LEU A 182 12.47 -1.37 -9.31
CA LEU A 182 13.24 -2.36 -10.05
C LEU A 182 13.14 -2.14 -11.57
N LEU A 183 11.95 -1.81 -12.07
CA LEU A 183 11.73 -1.47 -13.48
C LEU A 183 12.43 -0.16 -13.86
N PHE A 184 12.48 0.84 -12.97
CA PHE A 184 13.28 2.04 -13.19
C PHE A 184 14.78 1.74 -13.28
N SER A 185 15.30 0.84 -12.43
CA SER A 185 16.69 0.40 -12.49
C SER A 185 17.02 -0.23 -13.85
N HIS A 186 16.19 -1.17 -14.33
CA HIS A 186 16.38 -1.82 -15.63
C HIS A 186 16.27 -0.86 -16.83
N LEU A 187 15.45 0.19 -16.74
CA LEU A 187 15.31 1.20 -17.79
C LEU A 187 16.32 2.35 -17.68
N ASN A 188 17.31 2.27 -16.78
CA ASN A 188 18.25 3.35 -16.47
C ASN A 188 17.57 4.66 -16.06
N LEU A 189 16.43 4.53 -15.39
CA LEU A 189 15.65 5.63 -14.86
C LEU A 189 15.87 5.83 -13.36
N SER A 190 16.58 4.97 -12.62
CA SER A 190 16.83 5.02 -11.15
C SER A 190 17.77 6.10 -10.64
#